data_AF-A0A976CNU5-F1
#
_entry.id   AF-A0A976CNU5-F1
#
_cell.length_a   1.000
_cell.length_b   1.000
_cell.length_c   1.000
_cell.angle_alpha   90.00
_cell.angle_beta   90.00
_cell.angle_gamma   90.00
#
_symmetry.space_group_name_H-M   'P 1'
#
loop_
_entity.id
_entity.type
_entity.pdbx_description
1 polymer ?
#
loop_
_entity_poly.entity_id
_entity_poly.type
_entity_poly.pdbx_seq_one_letter_code
_entity_poly.pdbx_strand_id
1 'polypeptide(L)' 'MTSEGNVADTGIVEKANQLIQTGQAPDILAALKILKEQARQNKDKAELDKIQTTQKAVDDRRSRRSGNKKKKKKAKR' A
#
# COMPACT_ATOMS: atom_id res chain seq x y z
N MET A 1 -21.88 9.52 -5.08
CA MET A 1 -21.47 10.33 -3.93
C MET A 1 -20.31 9.64 -3.26
N THR A 2 -19.27 10.42 -3.00
CA THR A 2 -17.90 10.03 -2.63
C THR A 2 -17.86 9.20 -1.35
N SER A 3 -17.31 7.99 -1.44
CA SER A 3 -17.06 7.17 -0.26
C SER A 3 -15.96 7.82 0.60
N GLU A 4 -16.40 8.62 1.56
CA GLU A 4 -15.65 9.03 2.74
C GLU A 4 -15.25 7.78 3.54
N GLY A 5 -13.99 7.39 3.44
CA GLY A 5 -13.48 6.21 4.14
C GLY A 5 -11.96 6.17 4.10
N ASN A 6 -11.34 6.65 5.19
CA ASN A 6 -9.91 6.66 5.50
C ASN A 6 -9.04 7.72 4.80
N VAL A 7 -9.19 8.96 5.25
CA VAL A 7 -8.18 10.03 5.14
C VAL A 7 -7.05 9.77 6.16
N ALA A 8 -6.24 8.74 5.93
CA ALA A 8 -5.09 8.44 6.80
C ALA A 8 -3.75 8.26 6.08
N ASP A 9 -3.73 8.13 4.74
CA ASP A 9 -2.49 7.91 3.96
C ASP A 9 -2.53 8.59 2.58
N THR A 10 -3.08 9.79 2.49
CA THR A 10 -3.35 10.43 1.18
C THR A 10 -2.07 10.71 0.39
N GLY A 11 -1.03 11.28 1.00
CA GLY A 11 0.15 11.72 0.24
C GLY A 11 0.97 10.60 -0.44
N ILE A 12 1.30 9.53 0.28
CA ILE A 12 2.21 8.48 -0.26
C ILE A 12 1.48 7.53 -1.22
N VAL A 13 0.22 7.17 -0.92
CA VAL A 13 -0.57 6.30 -1.79
C VAL A 13 -0.93 7.02 -3.09
N GLU A 14 -1.24 8.32 -3.02
CA GLU A 14 -1.50 9.13 -4.22
C GLU A 14 -0.25 9.27 -5.09
N LYS A 15 0.92 9.57 -4.51
CA LYS A 15 2.21 9.53 -5.21
C LYS A 15 2.46 8.16 -5.86
N ALA A 16 2.18 7.08 -5.13
CA ALA A 16 2.37 5.72 -5.65
C ALA A 16 1.41 5.42 -6.83
N ASN A 17 0.16 5.86 -6.75
CA ASN A 17 -0.81 5.72 -7.84
C ASN A 17 -0.41 6.56 -9.06
N GLN A 18 0.14 7.77 -8.86
CA GLN A 18 0.68 8.58 -9.96
C GLN A 18 1.81 7.84 -10.69
N LEU A 19 2.74 7.19 -9.97
CA LEU A 19 3.80 6.39 -10.59
C LEU A 19 3.26 5.21 -11.42
N ILE A 20 2.13 4.65 -11.03
CA ILE A 20 1.47 3.58 -11.81
C ILE A 20 0.81 4.18 -13.06
N GLN A 21 0.11 5.30 -12.91
CA GLN A 21 -0.55 5.99 -14.02
C GLN A 21 0.45 6.48 -15.07
N THR A 22 1.64 6.92 -14.65
CA THR A 22 2.73 7.30 -15.57
C THR A 22 3.47 6.10 -16.17
N GLY A 23 3.13 4.87 -15.77
CA GLY A 23 3.78 3.65 -16.25
C GLY A 23 5.18 3.41 -15.66
N GLN A 24 5.59 4.18 -14.65
CA GLN A 24 6.88 4.00 -13.97
C GLN A 24 6.90 2.81 -13.00
N ALA A 25 5.73 2.35 -12.55
CA ALA A 25 5.59 1.19 -11.68
C ALA A 25 4.47 0.24 -12.15
N PRO A 26 4.71 -1.09 -12.16
CA PRO A 26 3.68 -2.06 -12.52
C PRO A 26 2.61 -2.27 -11.43
N ASP A 27 2.93 -2.01 -10.16
CA ASP A 27 2.02 -2.15 -9.03
C ASP A 27 2.35 -1.19 -7.87
N ILE A 28 1.44 -1.11 -6.89
CA ILE A 28 1.60 -0.24 -5.70
C ILE A 28 2.88 -0.56 -4.92
N LEU A 29 3.30 -1.82 -4.84
CA LEU A 29 4.51 -2.19 -4.10
C LEU A 29 5.78 -1.73 -4.82
N ALA A 30 5.84 -1.87 -6.14
CA ALA A 30 6.93 -1.33 -6.95
C ALA A 30 6.97 0.21 -6.86
N ALA A 31 5.81 0.86 -6.90
CA ALA A 31 5.72 2.32 -6.73
C ALA A 31 6.23 2.78 -5.36
N LEU A 32 5.83 2.11 -4.26
CA LEU A 32 6.33 2.39 -2.92
C LEU A 32 7.84 2.12 -2.80
N LYS A 33 8.37 1.13 -3.51
CA LYS A 33 9.81 0.84 -3.55
C LYS A 33 10.60 1.98 -4.20
N ILE A 34 10.10 2.54 -5.31
CA ILE A 34 10.69 3.70 -5.98
C ILE A 34 10.68 4.92 -5.04
N LEU A 35 9.54 5.21 -4.41
CA LEU A 35 9.43 6.31 -3.45
C LEU A 35 10.39 6.14 -2.26
N LYS A 36 10.57 4.90 -1.78
CA LYS A 36 11.51 4.59 -0.70
C LYS A 36 12.95 4.88 -1.10
N GLU A 37 13.31 4.60 -2.35
CA GLU A 37 14.65 4.85 -2.87
C GLU A 37 14.91 6.35 -3.05
N GLN A 38 13.92 7.10 -3.54
CA GLN A 38 13.98 8.56 -3.61
C GLN A 38 14.12 9.20 -2.21
N ALA A 39 13.30 8.77 -1.24
CA ALA A 39 13.37 9.27 0.13
C ALA A 39 14.72 8.93 0.82
N ARG A 40 15.32 7.77 0.48
CA ARG A 40 16.68 7.41 0.92
C ARG A 40 17.74 8.36 0.35
N GLN A 41 17.66 8.69 -0.94
CA GLN A 41 18.59 9.61 -1.59
C GLN A 41 18.51 11.02 -0.96
N ASN A 42 17.30 11.46 -0.65
CA ASN A 42 17.03 12.75 0.00
C ASN A 42 17.32 12.76 1.51
N LYS A 43 17.67 11.60 2.11
CA LYS A 43 17.84 11.40 3.56
C LYS A 43 16.63 11.85 4.38
N ASP A 44 15.43 11.82 3.79
CA ASP A 44 14.20 12.21 4.46
C ASP A 44 13.65 11.04 5.28
N LYS A 45 14.04 11.03 6.56
CA LYS A 45 13.65 9.96 7.49
C LYS A 45 12.14 9.97 7.76
N ALA A 46 11.51 11.14 7.79
CA ALA A 46 10.08 11.26 8.03
C ALA A 46 9.27 10.70 6.85
N GLU A 47 9.74 10.93 5.62
CA GLU A 47 9.10 10.35 4.43
C GLU A 47 9.32 8.83 4.36
N LEU A 48 10.50 8.33 4.74
CA LEU A 48 10.76 6.89 4.83
C LEU A 48 9.81 6.16 5.79
N ASP A 49 9.57 6.73 6.97
CA ASP A 49 8.70 6.11 7.98
C ASP A 49 7.24 6.05 7.49
N LYS A 50 6.78 7.09 6.79
CA LYS A 50 5.45 7.11 6.15
C LYS A 50 5.32 6.04 5.06
N ILE A 51 6.34 5.90 4.21
CA ILE A 51 6.36 4.89 3.14
C ILE A 51 6.34 3.47 3.72
N GLN A 52 7.11 3.21 4.77
CA GLN A 52 7.11 1.90 5.43
C GLN A 52 5.77 1.58 6.08
N THR A 53 5.15 2.57 6.74
CA THR A 53 3.82 2.41 7.34
C THR A 53 2.78 2.08 6.28
N THR A 54 2.81 2.80 5.16
CA THR A 54 1.94 2.56 4.01
C THR A 54 2.15 1.16 3.43
N GLN A 55 3.41 0.74 3.27
CA GLN A 55 3.76 -0.59 2.76
C GLN A 55 3.22 -1.70 3.66
N LYS A 56 3.41 -1.57 4.99
CA LYS A 56 2.87 -2.51 5.97
C LYS A 56 1.33 -2.57 5.91
N ALA A 57 0.66 -1.43 5.79
CA ALA A 57 -0.80 -1.39 5.68
C ALA A 57 -1.30 -2.08 4.40
N VAL A 58 -0.59 -1.93 3.28
CA VAL A 58 -0.91 -2.63 2.01
C VAL A 58 -0.71 -4.14 2.17
N ASP A 59 0.40 -4.57 2.77
CA ASP A 59 0.69 -5.99 3.00
C ASP A 59 -0.33 -6.64 3.95
N ASP A 60 -0.71 -5.96 5.04
CA ASP A 60 -1.76 -6.40 5.96
C ASP A 60 -3.11 -6.57 5.26
N ARG A 61 -3.49 -5.60 4.41
CA ARG A 61 -4.71 -5.69 3.60
C ARG A 61 -4.66 -6.87 2.63
N ARG A 62 -3.50 -7.12 2.01
CA ARG A 62 -3.29 -8.23 1.04
C ARG A 62 -3.35 -9.59 1.74
N SER A 63 -2.76 -9.69 2.93
CA SER A 63 -2.78 -10.90 3.78
C SER A 63 -4.20 -11.25 4.26
N ARG A 64 -4.96 -10.27 4.76
CA ARG A 64 -6.37 -10.47 5.16
C ARG A 64 -7.24 -10.94 4.00
N ARG A 65 -6.98 -10.45 2.77
CA ARG A 65 -7.69 -10.88 1.56
C ARG A 65 -7.41 -12.35 1.19
N SER A 66 -6.24 -12.87 1.55
CA SER A 66 -5.83 -14.26 1.33
C SER A 66 -6.37 -15.24 2.38
N GLY A 67 -6.48 -14.81 3.64
CA GLY A 67 -6.86 -15.65 4.79
C GLY A 67 -8.32 -16.14 4.82
N ASN A 68 -9.24 -15.55 4.05
CA ASN A 68 -10.67 -15.83 4.19
C ASN A 68 -11.19 -17.06 3.41
N LYS A 69 -10.32 -17.82 2.71
CA LYS A 69 -10.74 -19.02 1.95
C LYS A 69 -10.75 -20.33 2.75
N LYS A 70 -10.20 -20.39 3.97
CA LYS A 70 -10.11 -21.67 4.72
C LYS A 70 -11.19 -21.93 5.78
N LYS A 71 -12.03 -20.95 6.17
CA LYS A 71 -13.04 -21.15 7.24
C LYS A 71 -14.45 -21.55 6.78
N LYS A 72 -14.72 -21.70 5.48
CA LYS A 72 -16.07 -22.11 4.97
C LYS A 72 -16.21 -23.61 4.61
N LYS A 73 -15.27 -24.49 4.98
CA LYS A 73 -15.36 -25.94 4.69
C LYS A 73 -15.71 -26.86 5.88
N LYS A 74 -15.97 -26.32 7.08
CA LYS A 74 -16.27 -27.14 8.28
C LYS A 74 -17.61 -26.82 8.98
N ALA A 75 -18.57 -26.24 8.29
CA ALA A 75 -19.92 -25.98 8.82
C ALA A 75 -21.01 -26.71 8.03
N LYS A 76 -20.72 -27.94 7.58
CA LYS A 76 -21.70 -28.86 6.98
C LYS A 76 -21.37 -30.29 7.43
N ARG A 77 -21.59 -30.58 8.70
CA ARG A 77 -21.87 -31.92 9.23
C ARG A 77 -22.89 -31.76 10.33
#